data_AF-A0A2K3KXZ6-F1
#
_entry.id   AF-A0A2K3KXZ6-F1
#
_cell.length_a   1.000
_cell.length_b   1.000
_cell.length_c   1.000
_cell.angle_alpha   90.00
_cell.angle_beta   90.00
_cell.angle_gamma   90.00
#
_symmetry.space_group_name_H-M   'P 1'
#
loop_
_entity.id
_entity.type
_entity.pdbx_description
1 polymer ?
#
loop_
_entity_poly.entity_id
_entity_poly.type
_entity_poly.pdbx_seq_one_letter_code
_entity_poly.pdbx_strand_id
1 'polypeptide(L)'
;MMETLERKDGWAAPRLKDADLSLDKLREGYVEIIVAMRTLYQKCKLVHGDLSEYNILYYEGHLYIIDVSQAVDPDHPYALDFLRNDIIHVSDFFKKNGVGVMTLRELFDFIVDASIADDAVDNYLEKVQQNILARGDVSVEDEIADWVFAQSYIPKTLDDVKNAEEDVQRITSGKDIESLYYPTITGLKHALTEMTSHLENDAESESQSDEDEDNESDSEEISCFESDPDTPLDKKSARKVARKENKKKVKEEKREARKTKVPKAVKKRKKKLSKSHKTR
;
A
#
# COMPACT_ATOMS: atom_id res chain seq x y z
N MET A 1 -23.49 4.86 -22.43
CA MET A 1 -23.75 3.73 -23.35
C MET A 1 -22.58 2.78 -23.13
N MET A 2 -22.83 1.54 -22.70
CA MET A 2 -21.77 0.53 -22.51
C MET A 2 -21.44 -0.11 -23.87
N GLU A 3 -20.18 -0.48 -24.05
CA GLU A 3 -19.70 -1.19 -25.24
C GLU A 3 -20.03 -2.67 -25.15
N THR A 4 -20.52 -3.26 -26.24
CA THR A 4 -20.84 -4.69 -26.30
C THR A 4 -19.64 -5.43 -26.88
N LEU A 5 -19.10 -6.40 -26.13
CA LEU A 5 -18.06 -7.31 -26.61
C LEU A 5 -18.71 -8.45 -27.39
N GLU A 6 -18.75 -8.33 -28.71
CA GLU A 6 -19.36 -9.29 -29.64
C GLU A 6 -18.28 -10.05 -30.41
N ARG A 7 -18.33 -11.39 -30.41
CA ARG A 7 -17.50 -12.20 -31.32
C ARG A 7 -17.87 -11.87 -32.78
N LYS A 8 -16.96 -12.20 -33.70
CA LYS A 8 -17.13 -12.07 -35.16
C LYS A 8 -18.42 -12.69 -35.72
N ASP A 9 -19.08 -13.54 -34.93
CA ASP A 9 -20.31 -14.24 -35.29
C ASP A 9 -21.59 -13.50 -34.83
N GLY A 10 -21.46 -12.36 -34.13
CA GLY A 10 -22.58 -11.59 -33.55
C GLY A 10 -23.08 -12.10 -32.18
N TRP A 11 -22.31 -12.98 -31.53
CA TRP A 11 -22.63 -13.55 -30.21
C TRP A 11 -21.83 -12.86 -29.11
N ALA A 12 -22.43 -12.68 -27.94
CA ALA A 12 -21.75 -12.10 -26.78
C ALA A 12 -20.50 -12.91 -26.41
N ALA A 13 -19.47 -12.22 -25.91
CA ALA A 13 -18.29 -12.87 -25.37
C ALA A 13 -18.67 -13.88 -24.25
N PRO A 14 -18.04 -15.07 -24.22
CA PRO A 14 -18.28 -16.08 -23.20
C PRO A 14 -17.79 -15.57 -21.85
N ARG A 15 -18.41 -16.05 -20.78
CA ARG A 15 -17.84 -15.93 -19.44
C ARG A 15 -16.63 -16.83 -19.33
N LEU A 16 -15.70 -16.49 -18.44
CA LEU A 16 -14.50 -17.28 -18.20
C LEU A 16 -14.85 -18.72 -17.80
N LYS A 17 -15.91 -18.91 -17.01
CA LYS A 17 -16.44 -20.24 -16.68
C LYS A 17 -16.81 -21.09 -17.91
N ASP A 18 -17.39 -20.46 -18.92
CA ASP A 18 -17.92 -21.11 -20.12
C ASP A 18 -16.90 -21.11 -21.26
N ALA A 19 -15.75 -20.47 -21.06
CA ALA A 19 -14.65 -20.43 -22.01
C ALA A 19 -13.81 -21.70 -21.82
N ASP A 20 -13.93 -22.65 -22.76
CA ASP A 20 -13.08 -23.84 -22.81
C ASP A 20 -11.67 -23.45 -23.27
N LEU A 21 -10.83 -23.05 -22.30
CA LEU A 21 -9.48 -22.54 -22.54
C LEU A 21 -8.43 -23.62 -22.29
N SER A 22 -7.43 -23.66 -23.16
CA SER A 22 -6.23 -24.47 -22.93
C SER A 22 -5.48 -24.00 -21.69
N LEU A 23 -4.73 -24.92 -21.04
CA LEU A 23 -3.94 -24.61 -19.84
C LEU A 23 -2.98 -23.42 -20.02
N ASP A 24 -2.35 -23.29 -21.19
CA ASP A 24 -1.43 -22.17 -21.47
C ASP A 24 -2.17 -20.83 -21.50
N LYS A 25 -3.37 -20.80 -22.08
CA LYS A 25 -4.24 -19.61 -22.07
C LYS A 25 -4.78 -19.27 -20.68
N LEU A 26 -5.04 -20.28 -19.85
CA LEU A 26 -5.43 -20.05 -18.45
C LEU A 26 -4.27 -19.49 -17.62
N ARG A 27 -3.02 -19.91 -17.87
CA ARG A 27 -1.85 -19.33 -17.23
C ARG A 27 -1.66 -17.86 -17.61
N GLU A 28 -1.75 -17.55 -18.91
CA GLU A 28 -1.74 -16.17 -19.40
C GLU A 28 -2.87 -15.35 -18.78
N GLY A 29 -4.09 -15.90 -18.76
CA GLY A 29 -5.25 -15.25 -18.17
C GLY A 29 -5.13 -15.04 -16.64
N TYR A 30 -4.49 -15.95 -15.91
CA TYR A 30 -4.25 -15.76 -14.48
C TYR A 30 -3.36 -14.54 -14.22
N VAL A 31 -2.29 -14.38 -15.00
CA VAL A 31 -1.43 -13.20 -14.90
C VAL A 31 -2.19 -11.92 -15.27
N GLU A 32 -2.98 -11.98 -16.34
CA GLU A 32 -3.80 -10.84 -16.78
C GLU A 32 -4.81 -10.40 -15.71
N ILE A 33 -5.52 -11.34 -15.08
CA ILE A 33 -6.55 -10.99 -14.08
C ILE A 33 -5.96 -10.44 -12.79
N ILE A 34 -4.83 -10.98 -12.29
CA ILE A 34 -4.22 -10.46 -11.05
C ILE A 34 -3.65 -9.04 -11.26
N VAL A 35 -3.11 -8.76 -12.46
CA VAL A 35 -2.69 -7.41 -12.85
C VAL A 35 -3.89 -6.47 -12.98
N ALA A 36 -5.00 -6.96 -13.53
CA ALA A 36 -6.25 -6.21 -13.58
C ALA A 36 -6.81 -5.90 -12.19
N MET A 37 -6.77 -6.86 -11.26
CA MET A 37 -7.17 -6.67 -9.85
C MET A 37 -6.28 -5.63 -9.16
N ARG A 38 -4.95 -5.71 -9.33
CA ARG A 38 -4.01 -4.68 -8.83
C ARG A 38 -4.33 -3.32 -9.42
N THR A 39 -4.60 -3.24 -10.72
CA THR A 39 -4.98 -2.00 -11.40
C THR A 39 -6.28 -1.41 -10.85
N LEU A 40 -7.28 -2.26 -10.61
CA LEU A 40 -8.57 -1.86 -10.04
C LEU A 40 -8.39 -1.27 -8.63
N TYR A 41 -7.58 -1.92 -7.80
CA TYR A 41 -7.30 -1.46 -6.43
C TYR A 41 -6.42 -0.20 -6.40
N GLN A 42 -5.29 -0.21 -7.10
CA GLN A 42 -4.26 0.84 -6.99
C GLN A 42 -4.60 2.08 -7.82
N LYS A 43 -5.06 1.92 -9.06
CA LYS A 43 -5.29 3.02 -10.01
C LYS A 43 -6.74 3.49 -9.98
N CYS A 44 -7.68 2.55 -10.04
CA CYS A 44 -9.11 2.89 -10.05
C CYS A 44 -9.67 3.18 -8.64
N LYS A 45 -8.95 2.79 -7.58
CA LYS A 45 -9.40 2.89 -6.18
C LYS A 45 -10.76 2.21 -5.98
N LEU A 46 -10.87 0.99 -6.47
CA LEU A 46 -12.06 0.16 -6.36
C LEU A 46 -11.70 -1.26 -5.95
N VAL A 47 -12.56 -1.85 -5.14
CA VAL A 47 -12.65 -3.29 -4.90
C VAL A 47 -13.91 -3.78 -5.59
N HIS A 48 -13.84 -4.87 -6.35
CA HIS A 48 -15.00 -5.37 -7.09
C HIS A 48 -16.09 -5.90 -6.13
N GLY A 49 -15.68 -6.72 -5.16
CA GLY A 49 -16.53 -7.27 -4.09
C GLY A 49 -17.49 -8.38 -4.49
N ASP A 50 -17.43 -8.82 -5.75
CA ASP A 50 -18.12 -10.01 -6.26
C ASP A 50 -17.38 -10.57 -7.48
N LEU A 51 -16.04 -10.45 -7.51
CA LEU A 51 -15.26 -10.91 -8.65
C LEU A 51 -15.20 -12.44 -8.62
N SER A 52 -15.59 -13.06 -9.74
CA SER A 52 -15.59 -14.50 -9.93
C SER A 52 -15.52 -14.82 -11.43
N GLU A 53 -15.39 -16.10 -11.78
CA GLU A 53 -15.36 -16.59 -13.16
C GLU A 53 -16.63 -16.27 -13.96
N TYR A 54 -17.72 -15.89 -13.29
CA TYR A 54 -18.99 -15.47 -13.90
C TYR A 54 -18.99 -14.01 -14.33
N ASN A 55 -18.20 -13.17 -13.64
CA ASN A 55 -18.09 -11.73 -13.85
C ASN A 55 -16.83 -11.36 -14.66
N ILE A 56 -16.20 -12.34 -15.29
CA ILE A 56 -15.08 -12.17 -16.20
C ILE A 56 -15.50 -12.71 -17.57
N LEU A 57 -15.35 -11.90 -18.61
CA LEU A 57 -15.54 -12.29 -20.00
C LEU A 57 -14.19 -12.60 -20.65
N TYR A 58 -14.16 -13.60 -21.53
CA TYR A 58 -12.99 -13.88 -22.37
C TYR A 58 -13.28 -13.46 -23.81
N TYR A 59 -12.56 -12.47 -24.31
CA TYR A 59 -12.78 -11.90 -25.63
C TYR A 59 -11.45 -11.62 -26.35
N GLU A 60 -11.31 -12.12 -27.57
CA GLU A 60 -10.11 -11.93 -28.43
C GLU A 60 -8.76 -12.25 -27.75
N GLY A 61 -8.74 -13.22 -26.84
CA GLY A 61 -7.51 -13.61 -26.14
C GLY A 61 -7.26 -12.89 -24.82
N HIS A 62 -8.16 -12.00 -24.42
CA HIS A 62 -8.04 -11.14 -23.25
C HIS A 62 -9.21 -11.33 -22.28
N LEU A 63 -8.95 -11.10 -21.00
CA LEU A 63 -9.95 -11.10 -19.93
C LEU A 63 -10.50 -9.69 -19.66
N TYR A 64 -11.82 -9.60 -19.54
CA TYR A 64 -12.53 -8.36 -19.25
C TYR A 64 -13.40 -8.53 -18.02
N ILE A 65 -13.17 -7.69 -17.01
CA ILE A 65 -14.00 -7.65 -15.80
C ILE A 65 -15.29 -6.87 -16.11
N ILE A 66 -16.43 -7.45 -15.74
CA ILE A 66 -17.76 -6.85 -15.91
C ILE A 66 -18.51 -6.80 -14.58
N ASP A 67 -19.64 -6.10 -14.57
CA ASP A 67 -20.52 -5.96 -13.41
C ASP A 67 -19.87 -5.32 -12.17
N VAL A 68 -19.23 -4.17 -12.38
CA VAL A 68 -18.70 -3.32 -11.31
C VAL A 68 -19.79 -2.54 -10.55
N SER A 69 -21.06 -2.93 -10.67
CA SER A 69 -22.18 -2.21 -10.07
C SER A 69 -22.18 -2.24 -8.54
N GLN A 70 -21.57 -3.29 -7.95
CA GLN A 70 -21.41 -3.47 -6.51
C GLN A 70 -20.00 -3.12 -6.02
N ALA A 71 -19.14 -2.56 -6.89
CA ALA A 71 -17.78 -2.21 -6.51
C ALA A 71 -17.76 -1.11 -5.43
N VAL A 72 -16.86 -1.25 -4.47
CA VAL A 72 -16.73 -0.34 -3.33
C VAL A 72 -15.37 0.35 -3.29
N ASP A 73 -15.32 1.50 -2.62
CA ASP A 73 -14.09 2.22 -2.33
C ASP A 73 -13.23 1.41 -1.33
N PRO A 74 -11.88 1.32 -1.48
CA PRO A 74 -10.97 0.75 -0.49
C PRO A 74 -11.17 1.25 0.95
N ASP A 75 -11.68 2.47 1.12
CA ASP A 75 -11.97 3.04 2.44
C ASP A 75 -13.20 2.40 3.12
N HIS A 76 -14.08 1.73 2.37
CA HIS A 76 -15.28 1.09 2.91
C HIS A 76 -14.95 0.04 3.99
N PRO A 77 -15.63 -0.03 5.16
CA PRO A 77 -15.23 -0.89 6.28
C PRO A 77 -14.92 -2.36 5.92
N TYR A 78 -15.69 -2.92 5.00
CA TYR A 78 -15.56 -4.30 4.54
C TYR A 78 -14.76 -4.48 3.24
N ALA A 79 -14.09 -3.44 2.73
CA ALA A 79 -13.39 -3.47 1.45
C ALA A 79 -12.29 -4.55 1.39
N LEU A 80 -11.52 -4.73 2.47
CA LEU A 80 -10.48 -5.77 2.51
C LEU A 80 -11.09 -7.17 2.57
N ASP A 81 -12.25 -7.34 3.19
CA ASP A 81 -12.97 -8.61 3.23
C ASP A 81 -13.49 -8.98 1.84
N PHE A 82 -14.05 -8.00 1.13
CA PHE A 82 -14.47 -8.12 -0.27
C PHE A 82 -13.29 -8.46 -1.18
N LEU A 83 -12.16 -7.76 -1.03
CA LEU A 83 -10.96 -8.04 -1.80
C LEU A 83 -10.44 -9.46 -1.54
N ARG A 84 -10.47 -9.92 -0.28
CA ARG A 84 -10.09 -11.29 0.07
C ARG A 84 -11.00 -12.31 -0.60
N ASN A 85 -12.31 -12.10 -0.59
CA ASN A 85 -13.25 -12.99 -1.27
C ASN A 85 -13.01 -13.01 -2.79
N ASP A 86 -12.78 -11.85 -3.41
CA ASP A 86 -12.43 -11.74 -4.83
C ASP A 86 -11.16 -12.57 -5.15
N ILE A 87 -10.13 -12.45 -4.32
CA ILE A 87 -8.87 -13.21 -4.44
C ILE A 87 -9.10 -14.71 -4.30
N ILE A 88 -9.92 -15.14 -3.32
CA ILE A 88 -10.25 -16.56 -3.10
C ILE A 88 -10.97 -17.12 -4.33
N HIS A 89 -12.01 -16.46 -4.83
CA HIS A 89 -12.78 -16.95 -5.96
C HIS A 89 -11.93 -17.08 -7.24
N VAL A 90 -11.11 -16.06 -7.53
CA VAL A 90 -10.19 -16.09 -8.66
C VAL A 90 -9.17 -17.23 -8.49
N SER A 91 -8.49 -17.30 -7.35
CA SER A 91 -7.46 -18.32 -7.10
C SER A 91 -8.02 -19.73 -7.17
N ASP A 92 -9.20 -19.96 -6.59
CA ASP A 92 -9.90 -21.24 -6.63
C ASP A 92 -10.23 -21.67 -8.06
N PHE A 93 -10.72 -20.75 -8.90
CA PHE A 93 -11.04 -21.06 -10.29
C PHE A 93 -9.79 -21.53 -11.04
N PHE A 94 -8.69 -20.79 -10.96
CA PHE A 94 -7.46 -21.14 -11.68
C PHE A 94 -6.79 -22.40 -11.10
N LYS A 95 -6.79 -22.57 -9.76
CA LYS A 95 -6.28 -23.78 -9.09
C LYS A 95 -7.05 -25.03 -9.54
N LYS A 96 -8.38 -24.97 -9.60
CA LYS A 96 -9.24 -26.08 -10.07
C LYS A 96 -8.99 -26.47 -11.53
N ASN A 97 -8.55 -25.52 -12.36
CA ASN A 97 -8.21 -25.76 -13.75
C ASN A 97 -6.71 -26.10 -13.98
N GLY A 98 -5.95 -26.39 -12.91
CA GLY A 98 -4.57 -26.89 -13.00
C GLY A 98 -3.50 -25.82 -13.19
N VAL A 99 -3.84 -24.54 -12.97
CA VAL A 99 -2.85 -23.46 -12.97
C VAL A 99 -2.20 -23.37 -11.58
N GLY A 100 -0.87 -23.27 -11.55
CA GLY A 100 -0.14 -22.95 -10.32
C GLY A 100 -0.42 -21.50 -9.94
N VAL A 101 -1.11 -21.30 -8.82
CA VAL A 101 -1.52 -19.99 -8.31
C VAL A 101 -0.61 -19.57 -7.15
N MET A 102 -0.53 -18.26 -6.92
CA MET A 102 0.08 -17.71 -5.71
C MET A 102 -0.76 -18.11 -4.48
N THR A 103 -0.15 -18.09 -3.29
CA THR A 103 -0.94 -18.16 -2.04
C THR A 103 -1.84 -16.93 -1.91
N LEU A 104 -2.92 -17.04 -1.11
CA LEU A 104 -3.87 -15.94 -0.94
C LEU A 104 -3.17 -14.70 -0.37
N ARG A 105 -2.20 -14.91 0.51
CA ARG A 105 -1.41 -13.85 1.10
C ARG A 105 -0.51 -13.17 0.08
N GLU A 106 0.25 -13.92 -0.71
CA GLU A 106 1.14 -13.36 -1.73
C GLU A 106 0.36 -12.51 -2.74
N LEU A 107 -0.82 -12.99 -3.16
CA LEU A 107 -1.67 -12.25 -4.09
C LEU A 107 -2.28 -11.00 -3.43
N PHE A 108 -2.72 -11.10 -2.18
CA PHE A 108 -3.22 -9.94 -1.43
C PHE A 108 -2.15 -8.87 -1.26
N ASP A 109 -0.97 -9.25 -0.80
CA ASP A 109 0.18 -8.36 -0.66
C ASP A 109 0.52 -7.73 -2.02
N PHE A 110 0.57 -8.53 -3.09
CA PHE A 110 0.80 -8.02 -4.44
C PHE A 110 -0.27 -7.04 -4.91
N ILE A 111 -1.53 -7.12 -4.48
CA ILE A 111 -2.56 -6.17 -4.89
C ILE A 111 -2.48 -4.87 -4.08
N VAL A 112 -2.27 -4.98 -2.77
CA VAL A 112 -2.35 -3.83 -1.84
C VAL A 112 -1.05 -3.05 -1.74
N ASP A 113 0.10 -3.69 -1.98
CA ASP A 113 1.40 -3.04 -1.85
C ASP A 113 1.56 -1.88 -2.85
N ALA A 114 1.54 -0.65 -2.32
CA ALA A 114 1.70 0.58 -3.09
C ALA A 114 3.16 0.88 -3.48
N SER A 115 4.14 0.15 -2.93
CA SER A 115 5.56 0.37 -3.19
C SER A 115 6.01 -0.20 -4.55
N ILE A 116 5.30 -1.21 -5.06
CA ILE A 116 5.62 -1.84 -6.35
C ILE A 116 5.22 -0.87 -7.48
N ALA A 117 6.21 -0.23 -8.08
CA ALA A 117 6.03 0.62 -9.25
C ALA A 117 5.50 -0.18 -10.45
N ASP A 118 4.75 0.48 -11.34
CA ASP A 118 4.18 -0.13 -12.56
C ASP A 118 5.26 -0.84 -13.42
N ASP A 119 6.44 -0.21 -13.57
CA ASP A 119 7.56 -0.76 -14.34
C ASP A 119 8.22 -1.99 -13.67
N ALA A 120 7.99 -2.19 -12.38
CA ALA A 120 8.56 -3.29 -11.60
C ALA A 120 7.60 -4.50 -11.48
N VAL A 121 6.34 -4.36 -11.93
CA VAL A 121 5.34 -5.42 -11.85
C VAL A 121 5.77 -6.67 -12.61
N ASP A 122 6.27 -6.51 -13.83
CA ASP A 122 6.70 -7.65 -14.65
C ASP A 122 7.85 -8.44 -13.98
N ASN A 123 8.84 -7.72 -13.45
CA ASN A 123 9.96 -8.32 -12.71
C ASN A 123 9.49 -9.04 -11.42
N TYR A 124 8.47 -8.50 -10.75
CA TYR A 124 7.89 -9.14 -9.57
C TYR A 124 7.18 -10.44 -9.96
N LEU A 125 6.38 -10.41 -11.02
CA LEU A 125 5.64 -11.58 -11.52
C LEU A 125 6.57 -12.69 -11.98
N GLU A 126 7.67 -12.37 -12.65
CA GLU A 126 8.69 -13.36 -13.03
C GLU A 126 9.29 -14.07 -11.80
N LYS A 127 9.61 -13.32 -10.75
CA LYS A 127 10.14 -13.90 -9.49
C LYS A 127 9.11 -14.81 -8.81
N VAL A 128 7.86 -14.37 -8.74
CA VAL A 128 6.81 -15.20 -8.13
C VAL A 128 6.55 -16.45 -8.96
N GLN A 129 6.57 -16.36 -10.28
CA GLN A 129 6.44 -17.52 -11.16
C GLN A 129 7.58 -18.52 -10.94
N GLN A 130 8.82 -18.06 -10.76
CA GLN A 130 9.94 -18.91 -10.39
C GLN A 130 9.73 -19.58 -9.03
N ASN A 131 9.19 -18.86 -8.04
CA ASN A 131 8.88 -19.41 -6.72
C ASN A 131 7.78 -20.47 -6.77
N ILE A 132 6.72 -20.25 -7.56
CA ILE A 132 5.64 -21.23 -7.76
C ILE A 132 6.21 -22.50 -8.41
N LEU A 133 7.05 -22.36 -9.43
CA LEU A 133 7.72 -23.51 -10.07
C LEU A 133 8.66 -24.25 -9.12
N ALA A 134 9.32 -23.55 -8.19
CA ALA A 134 10.22 -24.13 -7.20
C ALA A 134 9.50 -24.84 -6.05
N ARG A 135 8.34 -24.33 -5.61
CA ARG A 135 7.49 -24.95 -4.57
C ARG A 135 6.86 -26.26 -5.06
N GLY A 136 6.45 -26.34 -6.32
CA GLY A 136 5.72 -27.49 -6.84
C GLY A 136 4.24 -27.46 -6.43
N ASP A 137 3.71 -28.56 -5.91
CA ASP A 137 2.32 -28.62 -5.43
C ASP A 137 2.15 -27.84 -4.11
N VAL A 138 0.99 -27.22 -3.94
CA VAL A 138 0.64 -26.45 -2.73
C VAL A 138 0.74 -27.37 -1.50
N SER A 139 1.58 -27.00 -0.53
CA SER A 139 1.77 -27.82 0.68
C SER A 139 0.57 -27.71 1.61
N VAL A 140 0.38 -28.69 2.50
CA VAL A 140 -0.70 -28.66 3.51
C VAL A 140 -0.54 -27.44 4.43
N GLU A 141 0.69 -27.05 4.71
CA GLU A 141 1.02 -25.85 5.47
C GLU A 141 0.54 -24.57 4.77
N ASP A 142 0.66 -24.50 3.44
CA ASP A 142 0.20 -23.36 2.65
C ASP A 142 -1.33 -23.26 2.69
N GLU A 143 -2.04 -24.40 2.60
CA GLU A 143 -3.50 -24.41 2.70
C GLU A 143 -4.00 -24.01 4.09
N ILE A 144 -3.28 -24.42 5.15
CA ILE A 144 -3.57 -23.98 6.51
C ILE A 144 -3.31 -22.48 6.65
N ALA A 145 -2.20 -21.97 6.11
CA ALA A 145 -1.87 -20.55 6.15
C ALA A 145 -2.91 -19.70 5.41
N ASP A 146 -3.35 -20.15 4.23
CA ASP A 146 -4.42 -19.52 3.45
C ASP A 146 -5.74 -19.50 4.23
N TRP A 147 -6.10 -20.60 4.89
CA TRP A 147 -7.29 -20.66 5.74
C TRP A 147 -7.22 -19.72 6.94
N VAL A 148 -6.07 -19.69 7.63
CA VAL A 148 -5.82 -18.78 8.76
C VAL A 148 -5.93 -17.32 8.28
N PHE A 149 -5.36 -17.00 7.13
CA PHE A 149 -5.43 -15.68 6.53
C PHE A 149 -6.88 -15.27 6.23
N ALA A 150 -7.67 -16.17 5.65
CA ALA A 150 -9.08 -15.93 5.33
C ALA A 150 -9.95 -15.65 6.59
N GLN A 151 -9.65 -16.31 7.71
CA GLN A 151 -10.37 -16.11 8.98
C GLN A 151 -9.83 -14.95 9.83
N SER A 152 -8.61 -14.49 9.56
CA SER A 152 -7.96 -13.47 10.36
C SER A 152 -8.64 -12.10 10.21
N TYR A 153 -8.62 -11.29 11.27
CA TYR A 153 -8.99 -9.88 11.17
C TYR A 153 -7.78 -9.08 10.68
N ILE A 154 -7.97 -8.27 9.64
CA ILE A 154 -6.91 -7.47 9.03
C ILE A 154 -7.17 -5.99 9.37
N PRO A 155 -6.38 -5.39 10.27
CA PRO A 155 -6.47 -3.96 10.57
C PRO A 155 -6.12 -3.14 9.33
N LYS A 156 -6.92 -2.10 9.05
CA LYS A 156 -6.67 -1.17 7.94
C LYS A 156 -5.67 -0.09 8.32
N THR A 157 -5.88 0.50 9.50
CA THR A 157 -5.06 1.57 10.04
C THR A 157 -4.30 1.08 11.26
N LEU A 158 -3.21 1.75 11.59
CA LEU A 158 -2.46 1.47 12.81
C LEU A 158 -3.32 1.71 14.07
N ASP A 159 -4.33 2.57 14.00
CA ASP A 159 -5.27 2.84 15.09
C ASP A 159 -6.17 1.63 15.41
N ASP A 160 -6.43 0.78 14.42
CA ASP A 160 -7.26 -0.43 14.58
C ASP A 160 -6.46 -1.63 15.14
N VAL A 161 -5.13 -1.48 15.27
CA VAL A 161 -4.23 -2.54 15.77
C VAL A 161 -4.30 -2.57 17.29
N LYS A 162 -4.91 -3.63 17.84
CA LYS A 162 -5.13 -3.78 19.29
C LYS A 162 -3.84 -3.82 20.11
N ASN A 163 -2.80 -4.49 19.59
CA ASN A 163 -1.56 -4.79 20.32
C ASN A 163 -0.33 -4.24 19.58
N ALA A 164 -0.37 -2.97 19.16
CA ALA A 164 0.71 -2.36 18.37
C ALA A 164 2.08 -2.41 19.08
N GLU A 165 2.12 -2.22 20.40
CA GLU A 165 3.38 -2.23 21.18
C GLU A 165 4.05 -3.61 21.18
N GLU A 166 3.28 -4.69 21.38
CA GLU A 166 3.80 -6.06 21.35
C GLU A 166 4.32 -6.42 19.95
N ASP A 167 3.62 -5.96 18.90
CA ASP A 167 4.00 -6.19 17.52
C ASP A 167 5.33 -5.49 17.16
N VAL A 168 5.52 -4.26 17.64
CA VAL A 168 6.78 -3.52 17.46
C VAL A 168 7.92 -4.25 18.17
N GLN A 169 7.71 -4.74 19.39
CA GLN A 169 8.73 -5.52 20.10
C GLN A 169 9.08 -6.82 19.37
N ARG A 170 8.12 -7.48 18.73
CA ARG A 170 8.36 -8.66 17.89
C ARG A 170 9.22 -8.33 16.67
N ILE A 171 8.89 -7.24 15.97
CA ILE A 171 9.67 -6.76 14.82
C ILE A 171 11.11 -6.41 15.25
N THR A 172 11.28 -5.63 16.32
CA THR A 172 12.59 -5.18 16.81
C THR A 172 13.43 -6.34 17.35
N SER A 173 12.81 -7.35 17.97
CA SER A 173 13.51 -8.55 18.43
C SER A 173 13.87 -9.53 17.30
N GLY A 174 13.58 -9.19 16.05
CA GLY A 174 13.86 -10.02 14.88
C GLY A 174 12.99 -11.27 14.79
N LYS A 175 11.89 -11.33 15.56
CA LYS A 175 10.95 -12.46 15.56
C LYS A 175 9.81 -12.20 14.57
N ASP A 176 9.73 -13.05 13.55
CA ASP A 176 8.59 -13.33 12.66
C ASP A 176 7.75 -12.11 12.24
N ILE A 177 8.34 -11.24 11.43
CA ILE A 177 7.63 -10.20 10.66
C ILE A 177 6.53 -10.84 9.80
N GLU A 178 6.76 -12.09 9.38
CA GLU A 178 5.84 -12.87 8.56
C GLU A 178 4.54 -13.22 9.30
N SER A 179 4.43 -13.12 10.63
CA SER A 179 3.14 -13.34 11.30
C SER A 179 2.17 -12.15 11.17
N LEU A 180 2.65 -10.97 10.77
CA LEU A 180 1.85 -9.74 10.74
C LEU A 180 1.34 -9.45 9.32
N TYR A 181 0.03 -9.14 9.22
CA TYR A 181 -0.64 -8.90 7.93
C TYR A 181 -0.72 -7.43 7.54
N TYR A 182 -0.87 -6.54 8.53
CA TYR A 182 -1.03 -5.10 8.27
C TYR A 182 0.24 -4.36 7.81
N PRO A 183 1.50 -4.82 7.99
CA PRO A 183 2.66 -4.06 7.53
C PRO A 183 2.69 -3.78 6.03
N THR A 184 2.15 -4.68 5.20
CA THR A 184 2.04 -4.45 3.75
C THR A 184 1.00 -3.36 3.46
N ILE A 185 -0.13 -3.37 4.17
CA ILE A 185 -1.24 -2.42 4.00
C ILE A 185 -0.84 -1.02 4.46
N THR A 186 -0.16 -0.92 5.61
CA THR A 186 0.27 0.35 6.20
C THR A 186 1.54 0.91 5.55
N GLY A 187 2.14 0.18 4.60
CA GLY A 187 3.42 0.56 3.98
C GLY A 187 4.62 0.44 4.92
N LEU A 188 4.42 -0.10 6.14
CA LEU A 188 5.48 -0.27 7.14
C LEU A 188 6.57 -1.24 6.65
N LYS A 189 6.22 -2.24 5.83
CA LYS A 189 7.17 -3.19 5.25
C LYS A 189 8.27 -2.48 4.44
N HIS A 190 7.90 -1.49 3.65
CA HIS A 190 8.85 -0.69 2.87
C HIS A 190 9.73 0.17 3.79
N ALA A 191 9.14 0.85 4.77
CA ALA A 191 9.88 1.67 5.73
C ALA A 191 10.93 0.85 6.50
N LEU A 192 10.57 -0.38 6.90
CA LEU A 192 11.51 -1.30 7.55
C LEU A 192 12.63 -1.74 6.60
N THR A 193 12.30 -2.03 5.34
CA THR A 193 13.27 -2.45 4.33
C THR A 193 14.25 -1.32 3.97
N GLU A 194 13.76 -0.09 3.86
CA GLU A 194 14.59 1.10 3.66
C GLU A 194 15.55 1.32 4.84
N MET A 195 15.07 1.20 6.08
CA MET A 195 15.92 1.31 7.27
C MET A 195 17.03 0.24 7.29
N THR A 196 16.72 -1.01 6.93
CA THR A 196 17.72 -2.08 6.85
C THR A 196 18.75 -1.83 5.74
N SER A 197 18.32 -1.32 4.58
CA SER A 197 19.24 -1.02 3.46
C SER A 197 20.18 0.17 3.75
N HIS A 198 19.77 1.09 4.62
CA HIS A 198 20.64 2.17 5.09
C HIS A 198 21.68 1.69 6.11
N LEU A 199 21.36 0.70 6.94
CA LEU A 199 22.30 0.09 7.88
C LEU A 199 23.38 -0.75 7.18
N GLU A 200 23.07 -1.35 6.02
CA GLU A 200 24.06 -2.13 5.24
C GLU A 200 25.04 -1.25 4.46
N ASN A 201 24.68 -0.01 4.09
CA ASN A 201 25.56 0.90 3.35
C ASN A 201 26.54 1.71 4.23
N ASP A 202 26.33 1.74 5.55
CA ASP A 202 27.27 2.37 6.51
C ASP A 202 28.36 1.41 7.03
N ALA A 203 28.42 0.17 6.52
CA ALA A 203 29.38 -0.84 6.96
C ALA A 203 30.77 -0.77 6.27
N GLU A 204 30.99 0.14 5.31
CA GLU A 204 32.28 0.30 4.60
C GLU A 204 32.96 1.68 4.80
N SER A 205 32.76 2.36 5.92
CA SER A 205 33.68 3.45 6.31
C SER A 205 33.84 3.63 7.82
N GLU A 206 35.02 3.20 8.25
CA GLU A 206 35.83 3.76 9.35
C GLU A 206 35.26 3.70 10.78
N SER A 207 35.89 2.81 11.53
CA SER A 207 36.06 2.88 12.97
C SER A 207 36.66 4.22 13.40
N GLN A 208 35.92 5.02 14.15
CA GLN A 208 36.50 5.87 15.19
C GLN A 208 35.51 6.01 16.36
N SER A 209 35.99 5.55 17.51
CA SER A 209 35.37 5.59 18.83
C SER A 209 34.99 7.00 19.26
N ASP A 210 33.84 7.15 19.91
CA ASP A 210 33.74 7.87 21.19
C ASP A 210 32.46 7.45 21.92
N GLU A 211 32.62 7.21 23.22
CA GLU A 211 31.61 6.79 24.19
C GLU A 211 30.58 7.90 24.44
N ASP A 212 29.29 7.57 24.54
CA ASP A 212 28.41 7.97 25.65
C ASP A 212 26.95 7.49 25.46
N GLU A 213 26.34 7.16 26.60
CA GLU A 213 25.10 6.41 26.82
C GLU A 213 23.78 7.10 26.39
N ASP A 214 22.80 6.20 26.18
CA ASP A 214 21.35 6.31 26.38
C ASP A 214 20.50 7.23 25.50
N ASN A 215 19.57 6.59 24.81
CA ASN A 215 18.51 7.23 24.03
C ASN A 215 17.18 6.50 24.29
N GLU A 216 16.42 7.01 25.26
CA GLU A 216 14.97 6.92 25.37
C GLU A 216 14.44 8.37 25.34
N SER A 217 13.31 8.74 24.75
CA SER A 217 12.27 8.04 24.01
C SER A 217 11.47 9.13 23.26
N ASP A 218 10.55 8.69 22.41
CA ASP A 218 9.47 9.43 21.79
C ASP A 218 8.77 10.45 22.72
N SER A 219 8.15 11.49 22.17
CA SER A 219 7.06 12.19 22.85
C SER A 219 6.35 13.20 21.97
N GLU A 220 5.03 13.04 21.88
CA GLU A 220 4.10 14.17 22.11
C GLU A 220 3.22 13.85 23.33
N GLU A 221 3.71 14.33 24.47
CA GLU A 221 3.04 14.97 25.61
C GLU A 221 1.83 14.30 26.29
N ILE A 222 2.10 13.60 27.40
CA ILE A 222 1.30 13.70 28.63
C ILE A 222 2.23 13.99 29.82
N SER A 223 1.83 14.97 30.63
CA SER A 223 2.53 15.51 31.78
C SER A 223 2.90 14.46 32.85
N CYS A 224 4.19 14.35 33.20
CA CYS A 224 4.60 14.17 34.58
C CYS A 224 6.08 14.55 34.74
N PHE A 225 6.39 15.00 35.96
CA PHE A 225 7.66 15.49 36.45
C PHE A 225 8.73 14.38 36.44
N GLU A 226 9.96 14.68 36.03
CA GLU A 226 11.23 14.23 36.67
C GLU A 226 12.38 15.05 36.05
N SER A 227 13.40 15.32 36.87
CA SER A 227 14.52 16.23 36.57
C SER A 227 15.82 15.45 36.61
N ASP A 228 16.59 15.42 35.53
CA ASP A 228 17.97 14.89 35.55
C ASP A 228 19.05 15.98 35.69
N PRO A 229 20.17 15.69 36.37
CA PRO A 229 20.83 16.65 37.25
C PRO A 229 22.03 17.41 36.65
N ASP A 230 22.52 17.09 35.45
CA ASP A 230 23.86 17.54 35.03
C ASP A 230 23.95 18.22 33.66
N THR A 231 23.08 19.20 33.40
CA THR A 231 23.36 20.20 32.34
C THR A 231 23.71 21.56 32.94
N PRO A 232 24.90 22.14 32.64
CA PRO A 232 25.29 23.44 33.13
C PRO A 232 24.19 24.48 32.85
N LEU A 233 23.70 25.11 33.92
CA LEU A 233 22.54 26.04 33.92
C LEU A 233 22.64 27.15 32.84
N ASP A 234 23.86 27.50 32.44
CA ASP A 234 24.14 28.50 31.42
C ASP A 234 23.78 28.07 29.99
N LYS A 235 23.88 26.78 29.62
CA LYS A 235 23.52 26.31 28.27
C LYS A 235 22.00 26.25 28.07
N LYS A 236 21.25 25.92 29.14
CA LYS A 236 19.77 25.83 29.11
C LYS A 236 19.11 27.21 29.04
N SER A 237 19.67 28.21 29.73
CA SER A 237 19.22 29.60 29.65
C SER A 237 19.55 30.21 28.28
N ALA A 238 20.76 29.98 27.74
CA ALA A 238 21.17 30.43 26.41
C ALA A 238 20.27 29.87 25.30
N ARG A 239 19.92 28.58 25.35
CA ARG A 239 19.02 27.95 24.36
C ARG A 239 17.60 28.53 24.40
N LYS A 240 17.08 28.84 25.59
CA LYS A 240 15.77 29.51 25.75
C LYS A 240 15.80 30.95 25.21
N VAL A 241 16.90 31.67 25.41
CA VAL A 241 17.08 33.04 24.87
C VAL A 241 17.17 33.01 23.34
N ALA A 242 17.97 32.11 22.77
CA ALA A 242 18.10 31.95 21.31
C ALA A 242 16.77 31.60 20.63
N ARG A 243 15.96 30.72 21.23
CA ARG A 243 14.62 30.36 20.71
C ARG A 243 13.64 31.54 20.75
N LYS A 244 13.70 32.37 21.79
CA LYS A 244 12.89 33.60 21.91
C LYS A 244 13.32 34.64 20.86
N GLU A 245 14.62 34.77 20.63
CA GLU A 245 15.17 35.71 19.65
C GLU A 245 14.78 35.32 18.20
N ASN A 246 14.92 34.04 17.83
CA ASN A 246 14.48 33.56 16.52
C ASN A 246 12.96 33.70 16.32
N LYS A 247 12.15 33.41 17.35
CA LYS A 247 10.70 33.63 17.29
C LYS A 247 10.34 35.11 17.09
N LYS A 248 11.15 36.04 17.60
CA LYS A 248 10.98 37.48 17.41
C LYS A 248 11.35 37.89 15.98
N LYS A 249 12.50 37.43 15.46
CA LYS A 249 12.98 37.69 14.09
C LYS A 249 11.96 37.22 13.04
N VAL A 250 11.46 35.99 13.16
CA VAL A 250 10.43 35.44 12.24
C VAL A 250 9.12 36.23 12.27
N LYS A 251 8.72 36.77 13.44
CA LYS A 251 7.52 37.60 13.55
C LYS A 251 7.70 38.97 12.91
N GLU A 252 8.88 39.56 13.01
CA GLU A 252 9.21 40.85 12.41
C GLU A 252 9.29 40.75 10.88
N GLU A 253 9.96 39.72 10.35
CA GLU A 253 10.02 39.43 8.92
C GLU A 253 8.61 39.20 8.33
N LYS A 254 7.77 38.40 9.01
CA LYS A 254 6.35 38.22 8.60
C LYS A 254 5.54 39.51 8.68
N ARG A 255 5.89 40.46 9.57
CA ARG A 255 5.22 41.77 9.68
C ARG A 255 5.65 42.68 8.53
N GLU A 256 6.91 42.66 8.13
CA GLU A 256 7.42 43.41 6.98
C GLU A 256 6.88 42.86 5.66
N ALA A 257 6.85 41.53 5.49
CA ALA A 257 6.24 40.89 4.33
C ALA A 257 4.73 41.17 4.21
N ARG A 258 4.05 41.51 5.31
CA ARG A 258 2.65 41.96 5.28
C ARG A 258 2.49 43.41 4.85
N LYS A 259 3.51 44.27 5.01
CA LYS A 259 3.49 45.68 4.56
C LYS A 259 3.53 45.79 3.03
N THR A 260 4.28 44.92 2.36
CA THR A 260 4.44 44.91 0.89
C THR A 260 3.41 44.02 0.17
N LYS A 261 2.51 43.38 0.93
CA LYS A 261 1.52 42.45 0.38
C LYS A 261 0.48 43.19 -0.48
N VAL A 262 0.30 42.71 -1.70
CA VAL A 262 -0.71 43.22 -2.64
C VAL A 262 -2.10 43.21 -1.98
N PRO A 263 -2.84 44.34 -2.00
CA PRO A 263 -4.18 44.41 -1.41
C PRO A 263 -5.12 43.34 -1.97
N LYS A 264 -5.92 42.74 -1.07
CA LYS A 264 -6.81 41.62 -1.40
C LYS A 264 -7.78 41.94 -2.55
N ALA A 265 -8.20 43.21 -2.68
CA ALA A 265 -9.06 43.69 -3.76
C ALA A 265 -8.38 43.58 -5.14
N VAL A 266 -7.10 43.95 -5.25
CA VAL A 266 -6.32 43.87 -6.50
C VAL A 266 -6.09 42.41 -6.88
N LYS A 267 -5.77 41.54 -5.91
CA LYS A 267 -5.65 40.09 -6.12
C LYS A 267 -6.96 39.47 -6.62
N LYS A 268 -8.11 39.87 -6.08
CA LYS A 268 -9.44 39.40 -6.53
C LYS A 268 -9.79 39.89 -7.93
N ARG A 269 -9.47 41.14 -8.29
CA ARG A 269 -9.72 41.70 -9.63
C ARG A 269 -8.89 41.00 -10.72
N LYS A 270 -7.60 40.74 -10.46
CA LYS A 270 -6.74 39.98 -11.39
C LYS A 270 -7.26 38.56 -11.64
N LYS A 271 -7.75 37.87 -10.59
CA LYS A 271 -8.35 36.53 -10.69
C LYS A 271 -9.67 36.51 -11.48
N LYS A 272 -10.47 37.59 -11.44
CA LYS A 272 -11.69 37.71 -12.24
C LYS A 272 -11.37 37.93 -13.73
N LEU A 273 -10.43 38.82 -14.02
CA LEU A 273 -9.97 39.10 -15.39
C LEU A 273 -9.30 37.88 -16.05
N SER A 274 -8.51 37.11 -15.29
CA SER A 274 -7.90 35.89 -15.82
C SER A 274 -8.91 34.77 -16.08
N LYS A 275 -10.08 34.80 -15.42
CA LYS A 275 -11.16 33.84 -15.66
C LYS A 275 -12.01 34.20 -16.89
N SER A 276 -12.21 35.49 -17.19
CA SER A 276 -12.98 35.90 -18.37
C SER A 276 -12.22 35.71 -19.69
N HIS A 277 -10.89 35.61 -19.64
CA HIS A 277 -10.06 35.34 -20.82
C HIS A 277 -9.94 33.84 -21.17
N LYS A 278 -10.44 32.94 -20.32
CA LYS A 278 -10.36 31.48 -20.50
C LYS A 278 -11.65 30.86 -21.07
N THR A 279 -12.61 31.70 -21.45
CA THR A 279 -13.86 31.32 -22.13
C THR A 279 -13.94 32.11 -23.43
N ARG A 280 -13.19 31.66 -24.44
CA ARG A 280 -13.46 31.93 -25.85
C ARG A 280 -12.81 30.85 -26.70
#